data_AF-A0A8C6HIV0-F1
#
_entry.id   AF-A0A8C6HIV0-F1
#
_cell.length_a   1.000
_cell.length_b   1.000
_cell.length_c   1.000
_cell.angle_alpha   90.00
_cell.angle_beta   90.00
_cell.angle_gamma   90.00
#
_symmetry.space_group_name_H-M   'P 1'
#
loop_
_entity.id
_entity.type
_entity.pdbx_description
1 polymer ?
#
loop_
_entity_poly.entity_id
_entity_poly.type
_entity_poly.pdbx_seq_one_letter_code
_entity_poly.pdbx_strand_id
1 'polypeptide(L)'
;MQRPEAWPRPHPGEGASAAQAGGAAPPTRATEQREPSLYTIKAVFILDNDGRRLLAKYYDDTFPSVKEQMVFEKNVFNKTSRTESEIAFLGGMTIVYKSSIDIFLYVVGSSSENELMLMSVLACLFDSLSHILRKNVEKRWLLENMDGAFLVLDETVDGGVILESDPQQVIQKVNFRTDDSGLTEQSVAQVLQSAKEQIKWSLLK
;
A
#
# COMPACT_ATOMS: atom_id res chain seq x y z
N MET A 1 54.41 9.89 30.79
CA MET A 1 53.73 10.65 31.86
C MET A 1 54.11 12.11 31.70
N GLN A 2 53.28 12.92 31.05
CA GLN A 2 53.38 14.39 31.06
C GLN A 2 52.13 15.00 30.41
N ARG A 3 51.45 15.80 31.21
CA ARG A 3 50.45 16.84 30.92
C ARG A 3 50.65 17.86 32.07
N PRO A 4 50.14 19.11 32.02
CA PRO A 4 49.62 19.92 30.90
C PRO A 4 50.17 21.38 30.94
N GLU A 5 49.95 22.23 29.92
CA GLU A 5 49.77 23.70 30.06
C GLU A 5 48.98 24.20 28.81
N ALA A 6 47.70 24.56 28.94
CA ALA A 6 47.10 25.84 29.36
C ALA A 6 47.04 26.87 28.20
N TRP A 7 45.85 27.03 27.63
CA TRP A 7 45.52 27.95 26.53
C TRP A 7 45.27 29.37 27.09
N PRO A 8 45.76 30.46 26.46
CA PRO A 8 45.52 31.80 26.97
C PRO A 8 44.11 32.27 26.63
N ARG A 9 43.46 32.95 27.58
CA ARG A 9 42.21 33.70 27.36
C ARG A 9 42.55 35.14 26.96
N PRO A 10 41.83 35.78 26.03
CA PRO A 10 42.00 37.21 25.80
C PRO A 10 41.11 38.04 26.73
N HIS A 11 41.65 39.19 27.15
CA HIS A 11 40.99 40.24 27.95
C HIS A 11 40.10 41.16 27.09
N PRO A 12 39.14 41.89 27.70
CA PRO A 12 38.25 42.80 26.99
C PRO A 12 38.77 44.25 27.03
N GLY A 13 38.64 44.99 25.92
CA GLY A 13 38.81 46.45 25.90
C GLY A 13 38.84 47.07 24.51
N GLU A 14 37.81 47.90 24.23
CA GLU A 14 37.78 49.11 23.36
C GLU A 14 38.20 48.95 21.87
N GLY A 15 37.49 49.40 20.83
CA GLY A 15 36.44 50.39 20.65
C GLY A 15 36.70 51.09 19.29
N ALA A 16 35.65 51.24 18.48
CA ALA A 16 35.47 52.16 17.34
C ALA A 16 35.83 51.74 15.88
N SER A 17 34.77 51.85 15.06
CA SER A 17 34.69 52.41 13.71
C SER A 17 34.25 51.46 12.59
N ALA A 18 33.11 51.87 11.99
CA ALA A 18 32.34 51.23 10.96
C ALA A 18 33.08 50.97 9.63
N ALA A 19 32.79 49.82 9.05
CA ALA A 19 32.68 49.64 7.60
C ALA A 19 31.57 48.61 7.33
N GLN A 20 30.43 49.08 6.83
CA GLN A 20 29.37 48.24 6.29
C GLN A 20 29.88 47.56 5.02
N ALA A 21 30.04 46.24 5.08
CA ALA A 21 30.09 45.38 3.90
C ALA A 21 28.92 44.40 4.02
N GLY A 22 27.93 44.57 3.14
CA GLY A 22 26.76 43.71 3.05
C GLY A 22 27.18 42.30 2.65
N GLY A 23 27.33 41.42 3.64
CA GLY A 23 27.35 39.98 3.44
C GLY A 23 25.91 39.47 3.49
N ALA A 24 25.32 39.23 2.32
CA ALA A 24 24.07 38.48 2.24
C ALA A 24 24.28 37.13 2.94
N ALA A 25 23.42 36.82 3.90
CA ALA A 25 23.36 35.49 4.50
C ALA A 25 23.23 34.45 3.37
N PRO A 26 23.91 33.28 3.46
CA PRO A 26 23.68 32.21 2.50
C PRO A 26 22.19 31.87 2.49
N PRO A 27 21.56 31.66 1.32
CA PRO A 27 20.16 31.28 1.30
C PRO A 27 20.06 29.97 2.06
N THR A 28 19.42 30.02 3.22
CA THR A 28 18.93 28.85 3.93
C THR A 28 18.14 28.10 2.88
N ARG A 29 18.66 26.95 2.40
CA ARG A 29 17.86 26.04 1.59
C ARG A 29 16.69 25.67 2.49
N ALA A 30 15.57 26.35 2.30
CA ALA A 30 14.31 25.86 2.79
C ALA A 30 14.19 24.49 2.14
N THR A 31 14.38 23.44 2.93
CA THR A 31 13.76 22.16 2.63
C THR A 31 12.30 22.51 2.45
N GLU A 32 11.82 22.55 1.21
CA GLU A 32 10.39 22.57 0.91
C GLU A 32 9.85 21.31 1.59
N GLN A 33 9.39 21.47 2.83
CA GLN A 33 8.65 20.45 3.53
C GLN A 33 7.34 20.36 2.79
N ARG A 34 7.31 19.48 1.78
CA ARG A 34 6.13 19.20 1.00
C ARG A 34 5.02 18.81 1.98
N GLU A 35 3.92 19.55 1.95
CA GLU A 35 2.80 19.28 2.83
C GLU A 35 2.32 17.83 2.62
N PRO A 36 1.98 17.11 3.70
CA PRO A 36 1.50 15.75 3.60
C PRO A 36 0.21 15.73 2.76
N SER A 37 0.17 14.86 1.75
CA SER A 37 -0.97 14.69 0.86
C SER A 37 -1.68 13.38 1.15
N LEU A 38 -3.01 13.38 1.03
CA LEU A 38 -3.81 12.15 1.07
C LEU A 38 -3.72 11.35 -0.24
N TYR A 39 -3.26 11.98 -1.33
CA TYR A 39 -3.15 11.38 -2.67
C TYR A 39 -1.84 10.62 -2.82
N THR A 40 -1.79 9.44 -2.21
CA THR A 40 -0.56 8.64 -2.05
C THR A 40 -0.40 7.58 -3.13
N ILE A 41 -1.51 7.00 -3.60
CA ILE A 41 -1.53 5.94 -4.60
C ILE A 41 -1.64 6.55 -5.99
N LYS A 42 -0.64 6.29 -6.83
CA LYS A 42 -0.62 6.74 -8.23
C LYS A 42 -1.23 5.70 -9.17
N ALA A 43 -0.99 4.41 -8.90
CA ALA A 43 -1.56 3.32 -9.67
C ALA A 43 -1.64 2.02 -8.88
N VAL A 44 -2.60 1.18 -9.25
CA VAL A 44 -2.67 -0.23 -8.87
C VAL A 44 -2.90 -1.04 -10.15
N PHE A 45 -2.13 -2.10 -10.36
CA PHE A 45 -2.34 -2.98 -11.51
C PHE A 45 -1.93 -4.42 -11.21
N ILE A 46 -2.55 -5.33 -11.96
CA ILE A 46 -2.33 -6.77 -11.90
C ILE A 46 -1.92 -7.24 -13.30
N LEU A 47 -0.78 -7.92 -13.38
CA LEU A 47 -0.26 -8.51 -14.62
C LEU A 47 -0.27 -10.03 -14.52
N ASP A 48 -0.36 -10.71 -15.65
CA ASP A 48 -0.10 -12.15 -15.71
C ASP A 48 1.40 -12.47 -15.81
N ASN A 49 1.72 -13.76 -15.85
CA ASN A 49 3.09 -14.27 -15.95
C ASN A 49 3.82 -13.92 -17.26
N ASP A 50 3.11 -13.39 -18.27
CA ASP A 50 3.70 -12.87 -19.51
C ASP A 50 3.84 -11.34 -19.48
N GLY A 51 3.50 -10.69 -18.36
CA GLY A 51 3.50 -9.24 -18.20
C GLY A 51 2.32 -8.55 -18.88
N ARG A 52 1.26 -9.28 -19.23
CA ARG A 52 0.05 -8.70 -19.83
C ARG A 52 -0.90 -8.22 -18.74
N ARG A 53 -1.48 -7.05 -18.97
CA ARG A 53 -2.44 -6.42 -18.05
C ARG A 53 -3.70 -7.27 -17.90
N LEU A 54 -4.05 -7.60 -16.65
CA LEU A 54 -5.34 -8.18 -16.26
C LEU A 54 -6.26 -7.10 -15.70
N LEU A 55 -5.72 -6.23 -14.83
CA LEU A 55 -6.42 -5.11 -14.20
C LEU A 55 -5.45 -3.93 -14.09
N ALA A 56 -5.93 -2.70 -14.29
CA ALA A 56 -5.15 -1.50 -13.96
C ALA A 56 -6.06 -0.30 -13.67
N LYS A 57 -5.70 0.47 -12.64
CA LYS A 57 -6.30 1.77 -12.30
C LYS A 57 -5.18 2.77 -12.00
N TYR A 58 -5.21 3.89 -12.68
CA TYR A 58 -4.28 5.02 -12.51
C TYR A 58 -5.08 6.20 -11.97
N TYR A 59 -4.55 6.85 -10.94
CA TYR A 59 -5.29 7.85 -10.14
C TYR A 59 -4.85 9.29 -10.39
N ASP A 60 -3.81 9.49 -11.20
CA ASP A 60 -3.35 10.81 -11.60
C ASP A 60 -2.85 10.84 -13.05
N ASP A 61 -2.45 12.03 -13.50
CA ASP A 61 -2.00 12.28 -14.86
C ASP A 61 -0.50 11.98 -15.08
N THR A 62 0.15 11.21 -14.20
CA THR A 62 1.56 10.80 -14.39
C THR A 62 1.73 9.97 -15.68
N PHE A 63 0.73 9.13 -16.00
CA PHE A 63 0.68 8.31 -17.21
C PHE A 63 -0.66 8.51 -17.94
N PRO A 64 -0.82 9.64 -18.66
CA PRO A 64 -2.12 10.09 -19.17
C PRO A 64 -2.64 9.23 -20.32
N SER A 65 -1.77 8.54 -21.06
CA SER A 65 -2.19 7.65 -22.14
C SER A 65 -2.04 6.16 -21.81
N VAL A 66 -2.94 5.35 -22.37
CA VAL A 66 -2.86 3.87 -22.27
C VAL A 66 -1.51 3.35 -22.77
N LYS A 67 -0.94 3.98 -23.79
CA LYS A 67 0.37 3.61 -24.34
C LYS A 67 1.49 3.80 -23.31
N GLU A 68 1.51 4.92 -22.61
CA GLU A 68 2.51 5.19 -21.56
C GLU A 68 2.34 4.24 -20.37
N GLN A 69 1.10 3.98 -19.96
CA GLN A 69 0.80 2.99 -18.92
C GLN A 69 1.33 1.60 -19.28
N MET A 70 1.08 1.11 -20.51
CA MET A 70 1.59 -0.19 -20.97
C MET A 70 3.12 -0.24 -21.02
N VAL A 71 3.77 0.86 -21.40
CA VAL A 71 5.24 0.97 -21.37
C VAL A 71 5.75 0.89 -19.92
N PHE A 72 5.11 1.61 -19.00
CA PHE A 72 5.45 1.59 -17.58
C PHE A 72 5.29 0.19 -16.99
N GLU A 73 4.13 -0.45 -17.18
CA GLU A 73 3.85 -1.82 -16.72
C GLU A 73 4.87 -2.83 -17.23
N LYS A 74 5.21 -2.75 -18.53
CA LYS A 74 6.24 -3.61 -19.12
C LYS A 74 7.60 -3.40 -18.45
N ASN A 75 7.98 -2.16 -18.18
CA ASN A 75 9.25 -1.86 -17.52
C ASN A 75 9.27 -2.34 -16.07
N VAL A 76 8.16 -2.19 -15.34
CA VAL A 76 8.00 -2.72 -13.98
C VAL A 76 8.14 -4.25 -14.03
N PHE A 77 7.36 -4.93 -14.85
CA PHE A 77 7.38 -6.39 -14.96
C PHE A 77 8.77 -6.95 -15.30
N ASN A 78 9.47 -6.33 -16.25
CA ASN A 78 10.83 -6.73 -16.62
C ASN A 78 11.82 -6.62 -15.45
N LYS A 79 11.59 -5.67 -14.53
CA LYS A 79 12.44 -5.44 -13.37
C LYS A 79 12.10 -6.36 -12.20
N THR A 80 10.84 -6.74 -12.04
CA THR A 80 10.32 -7.42 -10.83
C THR A 80 10.07 -8.91 -11.01
N SER A 81 9.72 -9.38 -12.21
CA SER A 81 9.26 -10.76 -12.46
C SER A 81 10.26 -11.86 -12.09
N ARG A 82 11.55 -11.53 -11.99
CA ARG A 82 12.64 -12.48 -11.69
C ARG A 82 13.29 -12.23 -10.34
N THR A 83 12.68 -11.41 -9.49
CA THR A 83 13.29 -10.95 -8.24
C THR A 83 12.34 -11.21 -7.09
N GLU A 84 12.86 -11.83 -6.03
CA GLU A 84 12.12 -12.15 -4.79
C GLU A 84 11.94 -10.95 -3.86
N SER A 85 12.31 -9.74 -4.30
CA SER A 85 12.07 -8.51 -3.55
C SER A 85 10.58 -8.16 -3.55
N GLU A 86 10.15 -7.39 -2.55
CA GLU A 86 8.77 -6.90 -2.45
C GLU A 86 8.65 -5.42 -2.86
N ILE A 87 9.78 -4.74 -3.04
CA ILE A 87 9.87 -3.30 -3.31
C ILE A 87 10.86 -3.05 -4.46
N ALA A 88 10.50 -2.16 -5.39
CA ALA A 88 11.33 -1.71 -6.47
C ALA A 88 11.16 -0.19 -6.69
N PHE A 89 12.24 0.46 -7.12
CA PHE A 89 12.22 1.88 -7.51
C PHE A 89 12.40 2.02 -9.02
N LEU A 90 11.50 2.74 -9.69
CA LEU A 90 11.58 2.95 -11.14
C LEU A 90 10.97 4.30 -11.52
N GLY A 91 11.70 5.12 -12.27
CA GLY A 91 11.16 6.37 -12.82
C GLY A 91 10.69 7.38 -11.77
N GLY A 92 11.34 7.45 -10.60
CA GLY A 92 10.88 8.31 -9.49
C GLY A 92 9.64 7.79 -8.77
N MET A 93 9.31 6.52 -8.95
CA MET A 93 8.18 5.85 -8.31
C MET A 93 8.69 4.79 -7.33
N THR A 94 7.99 4.66 -6.23
CA THR A 94 8.10 3.53 -5.31
C THR A 94 7.04 2.52 -5.69
N ILE A 95 7.46 1.29 -5.99
CA ILE A 95 6.58 0.20 -6.41
C ILE A 95 6.71 -0.91 -5.40
N VAL A 96 5.60 -1.30 -4.80
CA VAL A 96 5.52 -2.50 -3.97
C VAL A 96 4.75 -3.57 -4.73
N TYR A 97 5.18 -4.82 -4.62
CA TYR A 97 4.59 -5.88 -5.41
C TYR A 97 4.63 -7.25 -4.75
N LYS A 98 3.70 -8.10 -5.18
CA LYS A 98 3.57 -9.49 -4.74
C LYS A 98 3.16 -10.37 -5.92
N SER A 99 3.84 -11.49 -6.09
CA SER A 99 3.46 -12.53 -7.05
C SER A 99 2.68 -13.65 -6.37
N SER A 100 1.81 -14.29 -7.13
CA SER A 100 1.12 -15.53 -6.73
C SER A 100 0.82 -16.35 -7.96
N ILE A 101 1.32 -17.59 -7.98
CA ILE A 101 1.14 -18.58 -9.06
C ILE A 101 1.53 -18.01 -10.44
N ASP A 102 0.60 -17.38 -11.14
CA ASP A 102 0.76 -16.83 -12.48
C ASP A 102 0.28 -15.37 -12.62
N ILE A 103 0.12 -14.65 -11.49
CA ILE A 103 -0.20 -13.21 -11.45
C ILE A 103 0.76 -12.42 -10.57
N PHE A 104 0.86 -11.13 -10.86
CA PHE A 104 1.67 -10.15 -10.15
C PHE A 104 0.84 -8.91 -9.83
N LEU A 105 0.68 -8.60 -8.55
CA LEU A 105 -0.04 -7.42 -8.06
C LEU A 105 0.97 -6.32 -7.72
N TYR A 106 0.67 -5.11 -8.15
CA TYR A 106 1.52 -3.93 -7.97
C TYR A 106 0.72 -2.77 -7.39
N VAL A 107 1.32 -2.08 -6.42
CA VAL A 107 0.85 -0.78 -5.90
C VAL A 107 1.97 0.23 -6.07
N VAL A 108 1.64 1.39 -6.61
CA VAL A 108 2.64 2.41 -7.00
C VAL A 108 2.33 3.73 -6.32
N GLY A 109 3.35 4.29 -5.66
CA GLY A 109 3.35 5.63 -5.08
C GLY A 109 4.50 6.48 -5.64
N SER A 110 4.54 7.74 -5.21
CA SER A 110 5.69 8.62 -5.47
C SER A 110 6.96 8.13 -4.75
N SER A 111 8.15 8.55 -5.20
CA SER A 111 9.41 8.20 -4.53
C SER A 111 9.53 8.73 -3.08
N SER A 112 8.66 9.65 -2.69
CA SER A 112 8.61 10.20 -1.34
C SER A 112 7.56 9.53 -0.43
N GLU A 113 6.75 8.61 -0.95
CA GLU A 113 5.77 7.89 -0.13
C GLU A 113 6.44 6.89 0.80
N ASN A 114 5.83 6.69 1.97
CA ASN A 114 6.22 5.64 2.89
C ASN A 114 5.90 4.26 2.31
N GLU A 115 6.92 3.42 2.16
CA GLU A 115 6.79 2.08 1.58
C GLU A 115 5.84 1.20 2.40
N LEU A 116 5.85 1.31 3.74
CA LEU A 116 5.00 0.51 4.62
C LEU A 116 3.52 0.77 4.41
N MET A 117 3.17 2.01 4.05
CA MET A 117 1.79 2.38 3.70
C MET A 117 1.39 1.80 2.35
N LEU A 118 2.27 1.78 1.36
CA LEU A 118 1.99 1.10 0.09
C LEU A 118 1.87 -0.42 0.29
N MET A 119 2.73 -1.00 1.13
CA MET A 119 2.69 -2.41 1.50
C MET A 119 1.39 -2.79 2.21
N SER A 120 0.84 -1.93 3.07
CA SER A 120 -0.45 -2.22 3.73
C SER A 120 -1.60 -2.26 2.74
N VAL A 121 -1.61 -1.38 1.73
CA VAL A 121 -2.58 -1.42 0.63
C VAL A 121 -2.41 -2.69 -0.20
N LEU A 122 -1.18 -3.05 -0.57
CA LEU A 122 -0.90 -4.28 -1.32
C LEU A 122 -1.37 -5.52 -0.54
N ALA A 123 -1.08 -5.58 0.75
CA ALA A 123 -1.50 -6.68 1.62
C ALA A 123 -3.03 -6.76 1.72
N CYS A 124 -3.69 -5.62 1.95
CA CYS A 124 -5.16 -5.53 2.01
C CYS A 124 -5.81 -6.03 0.71
N LEU A 125 -5.32 -5.57 -0.45
CA LEU A 125 -5.80 -6.03 -1.76
C LEU A 125 -5.59 -7.53 -1.92
N PHE A 126 -4.39 -8.03 -1.62
CA PHE A 126 -4.06 -9.45 -1.78
C PHE A 126 -4.95 -10.34 -0.89
N ASP A 127 -5.13 -9.97 0.38
CA ASP A 127 -5.91 -10.76 1.33
C ASP A 127 -7.41 -10.70 1.02
N SER A 128 -7.92 -9.55 0.57
CA SER A 128 -9.31 -9.39 0.11
C SER A 128 -9.58 -10.21 -1.15
N LEU A 129 -8.67 -10.15 -2.13
CA LEU A 129 -8.73 -11.00 -3.34
C LEU A 129 -8.64 -12.47 -2.96
N SER A 130 -7.74 -12.84 -2.05
CA SER A 130 -7.61 -14.21 -1.53
C SER A 130 -8.91 -14.71 -0.92
N HIS A 131 -9.67 -13.84 -0.24
CA HIS A 131 -10.97 -14.20 0.30
C HIS A 131 -12.01 -14.47 -0.79
N ILE A 132 -12.22 -13.52 -1.72
CA ILE A 132 -13.25 -13.66 -2.75
C ILE A 132 -12.92 -14.77 -3.76
N LEU A 133 -11.63 -15.05 -3.98
CA LEU A 133 -11.14 -16.12 -4.86
C LEU A 133 -10.97 -17.47 -4.14
N ARG A 134 -11.48 -17.62 -2.91
CA ARG A 134 -11.42 -18.86 -2.11
C ARG A 134 -10.01 -19.45 -2.02
N LYS A 135 -9.04 -18.57 -1.75
CA LYS A 135 -7.60 -18.83 -1.63
C LYS A 135 -6.87 -19.21 -2.93
N ASN A 136 -7.56 -19.23 -4.08
CA ASN A 136 -6.94 -19.49 -5.39
C ASN A 136 -6.60 -18.17 -6.09
N VAL A 137 -5.54 -17.49 -5.64
CA VAL A 137 -5.10 -16.20 -6.20
C VAL A 137 -4.24 -16.45 -7.45
N GLU A 138 -4.91 -16.82 -8.55
CA GLU A 138 -4.31 -17.07 -9.87
C GLU A 138 -5.19 -16.47 -10.98
N LYS A 139 -4.61 -16.35 -12.18
CA LYS A 139 -5.19 -15.67 -13.33
C LYS A 139 -6.59 -16.18 -13.66
N ARG A 140 -6.78 -17.51 -13.62
CA ARG A 140 -8.06 -18.14 -13.95
C ARG A 140 -9.18 -17.60 -13.06
N TRP A 141 -9.01 -17.72 -11.73
CA TRP A 141 -10.04 -17.33 -10.77
C TRP A 141 -10.26 -15.82 -10.72
N LEU A 142 -9.19 -15.04 -10.88
CA LEU A 142 -9.28 -13.58 -11.00
C LEU A 142 -10.15 -13.18 -12.19
N LEU A 143 -9.91 -13.78 -13.37
CA LEU A 143 -10.69 -13.52 -14.59
C LEU A 143 -12.16 -13.96 -14.46
N GLU A 144 -12.42 -15.06 -13.75
CA GLU A 144 -13.78 -15.52 -13.46
C GLU A 144 -14.53 -14.60 -12.47
N ASN A 145 -13.83 -13.80 -11.66
CA ASN A 145 -14.40 -12.90 -10.64
C ASN A 145 -13.90 -11.45 -10.77
N MET A 146 -13.78 -10.93 -12.00
CA MET A 146 -13.25 -9.58 -12.25
C MET A 146 -14.07 -8.46 -11.60
N ASP A 147 -15.40 -8.57 -11.61
CA ASP A 147 -16.27 -7.57 -10.97
C ASP A 147 -15.95 -7.44 -9.48
N GLY A 148 -15.68 -8.57 -8.82
CA GLY A 148 -15.26 -8.58 -7.43
C GLY A 148 -13.90 -7.95 -7.18
N ALA A 149 -12.95 -8.16 -8.09
CA ALA A 149 -11.64 -7.53 -8.02
C ALA A 149 -11.74 -6.00 -8.14
N PHE A 150 -12.62 -5.49 -9.01
CA PHE A 150 -12.88 -4.06 -9.12
C PHE A 150 -13.53 -3.50 -7.85
N LEU A 151 -14.53 -4.18 -7.29
CA LEU A 151 -15.16 -3.73 -6.03
C LEU A 151 -14.17 -3.70 -4.86
N VAL A 152 -13.32 -4.73 -4.72
CA VAL A 152 -12.24 -4.75 -3.72
C VAL A 152 -11.32 -3.55 -3.91
N LEU A 153 -10.92 -3.24 -5.14
CA LEU A 153 -10.04 -2.11 -5.44
C LEU A 153 -10.71 -0.77 -5.10
N ASP A 154 -11.97 -0.59 -5.46
CA ASP A 154 -12.73 0.64 -5.21
C ASP A 154 -12.94 0.89 -3.71
N GLU A 155 -13.17 -0.15 -2.90
CA GLU A 155 -13.27 -0.03 -1.45
C GLU A 155 -11.91 0.19 -0.75
N THR A 156 -10.80 -0.16 -1.41
CA THR A 156 -9.45 0.04 -0.86
C THR A 156 -8.91 1.43 -1.19
N VAL A 157 -9.06 1.88 -2.44
CA VAL A 157 -8.46 3.13 -2.95
C VAL A 157 -9.45 3.88 -3.85
N ASP A 158 -9.71 5.14 -3.50
CA ASP A 158 -10.53 6.05 -4.31
C ASP A 158 -9.77 7.33 -4.64
N GLY A 159 -9.71 7.67 -5.92
CA GLY A 159 -8.99 8.86 -6.39
C GLY A 159 -7.52 8.95 -5.96
N GLY A 160 -6.86 7.83 -5.64
CA GLY A 160 -5.49 7.80 -5.12
C GLY A 160 -5.37 7.98 -3.61
N VAL A 161 -6.50 8.10 -2.91
CA VAL A 161 -6.60 8.13 -1.45
C VAL A 161 -6.90 6.73 -0.94
N ILE A 162 -6.19 6.31 0.10
CA ILE A 162 -6.43 5.03 0.77
C ILE A 162 -7.69 5.17 1.64
N LEU A 163 -8.73 4.42 1.31
CA LEU A 163 -9.98 4.37 2.08
C LEU A 163 -9.92 3.32 3.18
N GLU A 164 -9.41 2.13 2.84
CA GLU A 164 -9.30 1.01 3.76
C GLU A 164 -7.97 0.27 3.59
N SER A 165 -7.45 -0.24 4.71
CA SER A 165 -6.25 -1.08 4.75
C SER A 165 -6.45 -2.38 5.52
N ASP A 166 -7.67 -2.63 6.03
CA ASP A 166 -8.05 -3.90 6.66
C ASP A 166 -8.89 -4.71 5.68
N PRO A 167 -8.42 -5.90 5.23
CA PRO A 167 -9.16 -6.73 4.29
C PRO A 167 -10.53 -7.16 4.82
N GLN A 168 -10.71 -7.34 6.14
CA GLN A 168 -12.01 -7.72 6.69
C GLN A 168 -13.06 -6.63 6.49
N GLN A 169 -12.66 -5.36 6.62
CA GLN A 169 -13.54 -4.22 6.36
C GLN A 169 -13.91 -4.14 4.88
N VAL A 170 -12.93 -4.31 3.99
CA VAL A 170 -13.17 -4.33 2.53
C VAL A 170 -14.16 -5.43 2.16
N ILE A 171 -13.92 -6.66 2.62
CA ILE A 171 -14.80 -7.81 2.35
C ILE A 171 -16.24 -7.53 2.82
N GLN A 172 -16.39 -6.97 4.03
CA GLN A 172 -17.70 -6.65 4.58
C GLN A 172 -18.45 -5.59 3.74
N LYS A 173 -17.74 -4.57 3.23
CA LYS A 173 -18.33 -3.51 2.41
C LYS A 173 -18.70 -3.97 1.01
N VAL A 174 -17.83 -4.76 0.38
CA VAL A 174 -18.10 -5.33 -0.95
C VAL A 174 -19.32 -6.27 -0.91
N ASN A 175 -19.70 -6.77 0.29
CA ASN A 175 -20.87 -7.61 0.51
C ASN A 175 -20.94 -8.75 -0.51
N PHE A 176 -19.80 -9.42 -0.71
CA PHE A 176 -19.78 -10.65 -1.48
C PHE A 176 -20.71 -11.63 -0.78
N ARG A 177 -21.88 -11.84 -1.36
CA ARG A 177 -22.62 -13.06 -1.14
C ARG A 177 -21.84 -14.13 -1.88
N THR A 178 -20.75 -14.60 -1.27
CA THR A 178 -20.39 -16.00 -1.47
C THR A 178 -21.69 -16.77 -1.24
N ASP A 179 -22.07 -17.65 -2.16
CA ASP A 179 -23.16 -18.59 -1.93
C ASP A 179 -22.78 -19.56 -0.79
N ASP A 180 -22.52 -19.02 0.40
CA ASP A 180 -22.40 -19.69 1.67
C ASP A 180 -23.81 -19.99 2.17
N SER A 181 -24.49 -20.80 1.39
CA SER A 181 -25.60 -21.61 1.87
C SER A 181 -25.15 -22.49 3.06
N GLY A 182 -23.84 -22.70 3.26
CA GLY A 182 -23.28 -23.56 4.31
C GLY A 182 -22.92 -22.90 5.64
N LEU A 183 -22.45 -21.64 5.66
CA LEU A 183 -21.96 -21.03 6.92
C LEU A 183 -23.09 -20.58 7.86
N THR A 184 -24.18 -20.06 7.30
CA THR A 184 -25.41 -19.78 8.08
C THR A 184 -26.03 -21.06 8.64
N GLU A 185 -26.00 -22.17 7.88
CA GLU A 185 -26.50 -23.46 8.36
C GLU A 185 -25.65 -24.02 9.51
N GLN A 186 -24.33 -23.88 9.46
CA GLN A 186 -23.44 -24.35 10.54
C GLN A 186 -23.61 -23.55 11.85
N SER A 187 -23.77 -22.22 11.75
CA SER A 187 -24.02 -21.37 12.92
C SER A 187 -25.39 -21.65 13.54
N VAL A 188 -26.44 -21.77 12.73
CA VAL A 188 -27.79 -22.10 13.21
C VAL A 188 -27.82 -23.51 13.80
N ALA A 189 -27.16 -24.49 13.19
CA ALA A 189 -27.06 -25.84 13.73
C ALA A 189 -26.36 -25.87 15.10
N GLN A 190 -25.26 -25.13 15.27
CA GLN A 190 -24.59 -25.02 16.58
C GLN A 190 -25.48 -24.36 17.64
N VAL A 191 -26.15 -23.25 17.31
CA VAL A 191 -27.06 -22.56 18.23
C VAL A 191 -28.23 -23.47 18.63
N LEU A 192 -28.80 -24.21 17.68
CA LEU A 192 -29.89 -25.14 17.94
C LEU A 192 -29.44 -26.33 18.81
N GLN A 193 -28.20 -26.82 18.59
CA GLN A 193 -27.59 -27.88 19.39
C GLN A 193 -27.40 -27.41 20.85
N SER A 194 -26.84 -26.22 21.07
CA SER A 194 -26.66 -25.65 22.41
C SER A 194 -27.99 -25.38 23.11
N ALA A 195 -29.01 -24.90 22.38
CA ALA A 195 -30.36 -24.71 22.93
C ALA A 195 -31.00 -26.04 23.36
N LYS A 196 -30.85 -27.10 22.55
CA LYS A 196 -31.34 -28.44 22.87
C LYS A 196 -30.68 -29.01 24.14
N GLU A 197 -29.38 -28.80 24.31
CA GLU A 197 -28.66 -29.22 25.51
C GLU A 197 -29.15 -28.47 26.75
N GLN A 198 -29.33 -27.15 26.66
CA GLN A 198 -29.86 -26.36 27.78
C GLN A 198 -31.27 -26.81 28.22
N ILE A 199 -32.16 -27.12 27.26
CA ILE A 199 -33.49 -27.64 27.56
C ILE A 199 -33.42 -29.01 28.24
N LYS A 200 -32.53 -29.89 27.78
CA LYS A 200 -32.31 -31.22 28.38
C LYS A 200 -31.89 -31.10 29.85
N TRP A 201 -30.96 -30.20 30.17
CA TRP A 201 -30.53 -29.95 31.55
C TRP A 201 -31.63 -29.31 32.40
N SER A 202 -32.48 -28.46 31.81
CA SER A 202 -33.62 -27.85 32.50
C SER A 202 -34.75 -28.84 32.83
N LEU A 203 -34.87 -29.96 32.10
CA LEU A 203 -35.89 -31.00 32.32
C LEU A 203 -35.44 -32.12 33.27
N LEU A 204 -34.14 -32.21 33.56
CA LEU A 204 -33.55 -33.19 34.49
C LEU A 204 -33.46 -32.67 35.93
N LYS A 205 -34.11 -31.53 36.22
CA LYS A 205 -34.17 -30.88 37.52
C LYS A 205 -35.63 -30.73 37.94
#